data_AF-A0A5D2KM12-F1
#
_entry.id   AF-A0A5D2KM12-F1
#
_cell.length_a   1.000
_cell.length_b   1.000
_cell.length_c   1.000
_cell.angle_alpha   90.00
_cell.angle_beta   90.00
_cell.angle_gamma   90.00
#
_symmetry.space_group_name_H-M   'P 1'
#
loop_
_entity.id
_entity.type
_entity.pdbx_description
1 polymer ?
#
loop_
_entity_poly.entity_id
_entity_poly.type
_entity_poly.pdbx_seq_one_letter_code
_entity_poly.pdbx_strand_id
1 'polypeptide(L)'
;MEVERGESSSRKRKWEGPPVVAATTHEQQAKEQSPLTLATLKAVKEQVEKRGNRISHGVIVKYFDNSDAPYDWLLPGWVVEERYVPSGRKGLGRIYKYYCDPTGHMYYSKRVILFGWKKMNIICLDT
;
A
#
# COMPACT_ATOMS: atom_id res chain seq x y z
N MET A 1 -45.39 -43.42 -29.17
CA MET A 1 -43.92 -43.57 -29.24
C MET A 1 -43.47 -42.76 -30.42
N GLU A 2 -42.87 -41.59 -30.20
CA GLU A 2 -41.80 -41.01 -31.03
C GLU A 2 -41.07 -40.02 -30.09
N VAL A 3 -39.77 -40.23 -29.91
CA VAL A 3 -38.92 -39.48 -28.98
C VAL A 3 -38.02 -38.62 -29.84
N GLU A 4 -38.41 -37.37 -30.08
CA GLU A 4 -37.53 -36.41 -30.74
C GLU A 4 -36.62 -35.74 -29.72
N ARG A 5 -35.32 -36.07 -29.83
CA ARG A 5 -34.21 -35.33 -29.24
C ARG A 5 -34.02 -34.06 -30.06
N GLY A 6 -34.27 -32.89 -29.47
CA GLY A 6 -33.97 -31.59 -30.05
C GLY A 6 -33.07 -30.77 -29.12
N GLU A 7 -31.97 -30.27 -29.67
CA GLU A 7 -30.76 -29.80 -29.00
C GLU A 7 -30.90 -28.62 -28.03
N SER A 8 -30.13 -28.71 -26.95
CA SER A 8 -29.85 -27.66 -25.96
C SER A 8 -29.16 -26.44 -26.58
N SER A 9 -29.91 -25.40 -26.93
CA SER A 9 -29.33 -24.10 -27.31
C SER A 9 -28.93 -23.29 -26.06
N SER A 10 -27.70 -23.53 -25.59
CA SER A 10 -27.08 -22.73 -24.53
C SER A 10 -26.73 -21.34 -25.08
N ARG A 11 -27.56 -20.33 -24.76
CA ARG A 11 -27.24 -18.92 -25.00
C ARG A 11 -25.98 -18.53 -24.23
N LYS A 12 -24.81 -18.64 -24.87
CA LYS A 12 -23.55 -18.06 -24.36
C LYS A 12 -23.73 -16.55 -24.33
N ARG A 13 -24.02 -15.99 -23.15
CA ARG A 13 -23.89 -14.55 -22.92
C ARG A 13 -22.42 -14.22 -23.09
N LYS A 14 -22.08 -13.57 -24.20
CA LYS A 14 -20.78 -12.94 -24.43
C LYS A 14 -20.56 -11.98 -23.27
N TRP A 15 -19.70 -12.35 -22.34
CA TRP A 15 -19.28 -11.46 -21.27
C TRP A 15 -18.32 -10.47 -21.91
N GLU A 16 -18.83 -9.29 -22.27
CA GLU A 16 -17.96 -8.17 -22.57
C GLU A 16 -17.35 -7.75 -21.24
N GLY A 17 -16.06 -8.03 -21.07
CA GLY A 17 -15.33 -7.61 -19.88
C GLY A 17 -15.46 -6.09 -19.70
N PRO A 18 -15.51 -5.59 -18.46
CA PRO A 18 -15.47 -4.15 -18.24
C PRO A 18 -14.25 -3.57 -18.97
N PRO A 19 -14.36 -2.36 -19.55
CA PRO A 19 -13.29 -1.76 -20.33
C PRO A 19 -12.03 -1.76 -19.49
N VAL A 20 -10.93 -2.19 -20.13
CA VAL A 20 -9.58 -2.16 -19.59
C VAL A 20 -9.38 -0.78 -18.98
N VAL A 21 -9.49 -0.71 -17.66
CA VAL A 21 -9.17 0.49 -16.90
C VAL A 21 -7.69 0.70 -17.16
N ALA A 22 -7.42 1.57 -18.12
CA ALA A 22 -6.11 2.13 -18.38
C ALA A 22 -5.46 2.39 -17.03
N ALA A 23 -4.22 1.96 -16.89
CA ALA A 23 -3.40 2.23 -15.73
C ALA A 23 -3.43 3.75 -15.48
N THR A 24 -4.38 4.19 -14.65
CA THR A 24 -4.37 5.51 -14.08
C THR A 24 -3.25 5.45 -13.06
N THR A 25 -2.04 5.77 -13.52
CA THR A 25 -1.09 6.57 -12.77
C THR A 25 -1.89 7.73 -12.22
N HIS A 26 -2.50 7.51 -11.05
CA HIS A 26 -3.18 8.55 -10.32
C HIS A 26 -2.02 9.40 -9.80
N GLU A 27 -1.77 10.51 -10.48
CA GLU A 27 -0.84 11.54 -10.04
C GLU A 27 -1.13 11.79 -8.57
N GLN A 28 -0.19 11.39 -7.71
CA GLN A 28 -0.10 11.93 -6.37
C GLN A 28 0.18 13.41 -6.58
N GLN A 29 -0.87 14.21 -6.48
CA GLN A 29 -0.84 15.65 -6.47
C GLN A 29 0.35 16.09 -5.60
N ALA A 30 1.25 16.90 -6.16
CA ALA A 30 2.50 17.32 -5.53
C ALA A 30 2.22 18.16 -4.28
N LYS A 31 1.95 17.48 -3.16
CA LYS A 31 1.90 18.06 -1.83
C LYS A 31 3.34 18.43 -1.49
N GLU A 32 3.59 19.67 -1.07
CA GLU A 32 4.91 20.11 -0.63
C GLU A 32 5.33 19.28 0.60
N GLN A 33 6.09 18.21 0.37
CA GLN A 33 6.60 17.36 1.43
C GLN A 33 7.79 18.04 2.11
N SER A 34 7.86 17.92 3.44
CA SER A 34 8.96 18.47 4.23
C SER A 34 10.32 17.97 3.71
N PRO A 35 11.39 18.79 3.74
CA PRO A 35 12.73 18.37 3.32
C PRO A 35 13.24 17.10 4.02
N LEU A 36 12.84 16.89 5.28
CA LEU A 36 13.15 15.68 6.05
C LEU A 36 12.45 14.44 5.48
N THR A 37 11.17 14.56 5.13
CA THR A 37 10.40 13.48 4.49
C THR A 37 11.02 13.09 3.15
N LEU A 38 11.44 14.07 2.35
CA LEU A 38 12.08 13.82 1.05
C LEU A 38 13.39 13.04 1.18
N ALA A 39 14.22 13.39 2.17
CA ALA A 39 15.47 12.67 2.45
C ALA A 39 15.19 11.21 2.84
N THR A 40 14.24 10.97 3.75
CA THR A 40 13.85 9.62 4.16
C THR A 40 13.27 8.83 2.99
N LEU A 41 12.41 9.44 2.17
CA LEU A 41 11.85 8.79 0.98
C LEU A 41 12.92 8.34 -0.01
N LYS A 42 13.95 9.16 -0.22
CA LYS A 42 15.08 8.80 -1.08
C LYS A 42 15.81 7.57 -0.53
N ALA A 43 16.11 7.56 0.76
CA ALA A 43 16.75 6.43 1.43
C ALA A 43 15.90 5.14 1.37
N VAL A 44 14.58 5.26 1.58
CA VAL A 44 13.65 4.13 1.49
C VAL A 44 13.59 3.57 0.08
N LYS A 45 13.43 4.42 -0.94
CA LYS A 45 13.41 4.00 -2.35
C LYS A 45 14.72 3.31 -2.75
N GLU A 46 15.87 3.88 -2.38
CA GLU A 46 17.18 3.30 -2.65
C GLU A 46 17.34 1.91 -1.98
N GLN A 47 16.86 1.75 -0.75
CA GLN A 47 16.88 0.45 -0.09
C GLN A 47 15.96 -0.58 -0.77
N VAL A 48 14.79 -0.16 -1.26
CA VAL A 48 13.87 -1.04 -1.99
C VAL A 48 14.51 -1.56 -3.28
N GLU A 49 15.20 -0.69 -4.02
CA GLU A 49 15.94 -1.08 -5.23
C GLU A 49 17.07 -2.07 -4.90
N LYS A 50 17.87 -1.79 -3.86
CA LYS A 50 18.95 -2.68 -3.42
C LYS A 50 18.47 -4.05 -2.97
N ARG A 51 17.26 -4.15 -2.39
CA ARG A 51 16.70 -5.42 -1.90
C ARG A 51 16.21 -6.34 -3.03
N GLY A 52 16.24 -5.89 -4.28
CA GLY A 52 15.70 -6.60 -5.42
C GLY A 52 14.18 -6.60 -5.35
N ASN A 53 13.54 -6.00 -6.33
CA ASN A 53 12.11 -5.71 -6.31
C ASN A 53 11.26 -7.01 -6.30
N ARG A 54 11.03 -7.60 -5.12
CA ARG A 54 10.17 -8.78 -4.89
C ARG A 54 8.68 -8.44 -4.86
N ILE A 55 8.31 -7.24 -5.31
CA ILE A 55 6.92 -6.80 -5.31
C ILE A 55 6.22 -7.48 -6.48
N SER A 56 5.23 -8.31 -6.16
CA SER A 56 4.44 -9.05 -7.15
C SER A 56 3.66 -8.10 -8.07
N HIS A 57 3.47 -8.51 -9.32
CA HIS A 57 2.65 -7.77 -10.28
C HIS A 57 1.28 -7.40 -9.69
N GLY A 58 0.89 -6.13 -9.82
CA GLY A 58 -0.40 -5.61 -9.36
C GLY A 58 -0.43 -5.04 -7.94
N VAL A 59 0.68 -5.06 -7.19
CA VAL A 59 0.75 -4.37 -5.89
C VAL A 59 0.95 -2.88 -6.12
N ILE A 60 0.08 -2.07 -5.52
CA ILE A 60 0.21 -0.60 -5.52
C ILE A 60 0.92 -0.19 -4.24
N VAL A 61 1.99 0.60 -4.36
CA VAL A 61 2.71 1.15 -3.22
C VAL A 61 2.43 2.64 -3.11
N LYS A 62 2.07 3.09 -1.93
CA LYS A 62 1.89 4.51 -1.62
C LYS A 62 2.74 4.89 -0.43
N TYR A 63 3.23 6.12 -0.45
CA TYR A 63 4.01 6.69 0.65
C TYR A 63 3.25 7.84 1.29
N PHE A 64 3.29 7.88 2.61
CA PHE A 64 2.65 8.89 3.46
C PHE A 64 3.63 9.41 4.50
N ASP A 65 3.35 10.58 5.04
CA ASP A 65 4.12 11.18 6.13
C ASP A 65 3.19 11.70 7.24
N ASN A 66 3.76 12.42 8.22
CA ASN A 66 3.00 12.96 9.34
C ASN A 66 2.06 14.12 8.96
N SER A 67 2.07 14.59 7.70
CA SER A 67 1.11 15.59 7.20
C SER A 67 -0.22 14.96 6.78
N ASP A 68 -0.28 13.64 6.71
CA ASP A 68 -1.49 12.90 6.35
C ASP A 68 -2.25 12.51 7.61
N ALA A 69 -3.56 12.82 7.63
CA ALA A 69 -4.43 12.58 8.79
C ALA A 69 -4.31 11.19 9.47
N PRO A 70 -4.20 10.04 8.74
CA PRO A 70 -4.03 8.74 9.40
C PRO A 70 -2.65 8.53 10.09
N TYR A 71 -1.72 9.45 9.85
CA TYR A 71 -0.30 9.35 10.18
C TYR A 71 0.22 10.56 10.98
N ASP A 72 -0.68 11.44 11.41
CA ASP A 72 -0.40 12.63 12.24
C ASP A 72 0.38 12.33 13.53
N TRP A 73 0.22 11.13 14.09
CA TRP A 73 0.95 10.65 15.27
C TRP A 73 2.42 10.31 14.99
N LEU A 74 2.87 10.31 13.73
CA LEU A 74 4.26 10.07 13.40
C LEU A 74 5.12 11.31 13.64
N LEU A 75 6.35 11.09 14.07
CA LEU A 75 7.31 12.17 14.20
C LEU A 75 7.75 12.67 12.80
N PRO A 76 8.09 13.96 12.65
CA PRO A 76 8.61 14.49 11.40
C PRO A 76 9.81 13.68 10.87
N GLY A 77 9.85 13.48 9.55
CA GLY A 77 10.88 12.69 8.89
C GLY A 77 10.65 11.18 8.89
N TRP A 78 9.62 10.68 9.60
CA TRP A 78 9.14 9.32 9.42
C TRP A 78 8.26 9.20 8.18
N VAL A 79 8.31 8.04 7.54
CA VAL A 79 7.55 7.75 6.32
C VAL A 79 6.80 6.45 6.50
N VAL A 80 5.60 6.34 5.94
CA VAL A 80 4.84 5.09 5.87
C VAL A 80 4.73 4.61 4.44
N GLU A 81 5.15 3.38 4.21
CA GLU A 81 4.89 2.64 2.99
C GLU A 81 3.65 1.77 3.17
N GLU A 82 2.58 2.08 2.44
CA GLU A 82 1.41 1.21 2.33
C GLU A 82 1.47 0.40 1.04
N ARG A 83 1.42 -0.93 1.18
CA ARG A 83 1.33 -1.86 0.05
C ARG A 83 -0.08 -2.42 -0.05
N TYR A 84 -0.74 -2.10 -1.15
CA TYR A 84 -2.08 -2.57 -1.50
C TYR A 84 -1.93 -3.81 -2.36
N VAL A 85 -2.17 -4.98 -1.77
CA VAL A 85 -2.06 -6.27 -2.44
C VAL A 85 -3.45 -6.71 -2.88
N PRO A 86 -3.71 -6.83 -4.20
CA PRO A 86 -5.02 -7.25 -4.70
C PRO A 86 -5.34 -8.68 -4.27
N SER A 87 -6.59 -8.94 -3.85
CA SER A 87 -7.04 -10.28 -3.46
C SER A 87 -7.92 -10.89 -4.54
N GLY A 88 -7.30 -11.60 -5.49
CA GLY A 88 -7.95 -12.54 -6.41
C GLY A 88 -9.33 -12.13 -6.96
N ARG A 89 -10.21 -13.13 -7.16
CA ARG A 89 -11.48 -12.98 -7.92
C ARG A 89 -12.61 -12.21 -7.22
N LYS A 90 -12.50 -11.78 -5.95
CA LYS A 90 -13.68 -11.28 -5.23
C LYS A 90 -13.48 -10.37 -4.01
N GLY A 91 -12.26 -9.95 -3.67
CA GLY A 91 -11.99 -9.37 -2.34
C GLY A 91 -11.28 -8.02 -2.37
N LEU A 92 -11.69 -7.14 -1.46
CA LEU A 92 -10.92 -5.99 -0.99
C LEU A 92 -9.50 -6.49 -0.66
N GLY A 93 -8.48 -5.90 -1.30
CA GLY A 93 -7.09 -6.31 -1.11
C GLY A 93 -6.61 -6.21 0.33
N ARG A 94 -5.44 -6.77 0.63
CA ARG A 94 -4.76 -6.56 1.92
C ARG A 94 -3.89 -5.31 1.83
N ILE A 95 -3.92 -4.48 2.88
CA ILE A 95 -3.03 -3.35 3.02
C ILE A 95 -1.97 -3.71 4.06
N TYR A 96 -0.72 -3.76 3.64
CA TYR A 96 0.42 -3.90 4.55
C TYR A 96 1.04 -2.54 4.79
N LYS A 97 1.31 -2.21 6.06
CA LYS A 97 1.91 -0.93 6.46
C LYS A 97 3.31 -1.17 6.98
N TYR A 98 4.26 -0.42 6.46
CA TYR A 98 5.64 -0.41 6.93
C TYR A 98 6.01 1.02 7.29
N TYR A 99 6.60 1.20 8.46
CA TYR A 99 6.99 2.51 8.95
C TYR A 99 8.51 2.60 8.88
N CYS A 100 9.01 3.64 8.25
CA CYS A 100 10.43 3.88 8.06
C CYS A 100 10.85 5.07 8.92
N ASP A 101 11.90 4.89 9.72
CA ASP A 101 12.53 5.99 10.41
C ASP A 101 13.47 6.78 9.47
N PRO A 102 13.96 7.97 9.87
CA PRO A 102 14.87 8.77 9.07
C PRO A 102 16.20 8.08 8.73
N THR A 103 16.57 7.03 9.47
CA THR A 103 17.78 6.23 9.20
C THR A 103 17.53 5.11 8.18
N GLY A 104 16.27 4.91 7.78
CA GLY A 104 15.84 3.88 6.85
C GLY A 104 15.54 2.53 7.51
N HIS A 105 15.47 2.44 8.84
CA HIS A 105 15.01 1.22 9.50
C HIS A 105 13.50 1.08 9.38
N MET A 106 13.05 -0.14 9.10
CA MET A 106 11.63 -0.47 8.91
C MET A 106 11.04 -1.12 10.16
N TYR A 107 9.83 -0.69 10.51
CA TYR A 107 9.02 -1.21 11.60
C TYR A 107 7.67 -1.69 11.05
N TYR A 108 7.15 -2.76 11.64
CA TYR A 108 5.97 -3.46 11.12
C TYR A 108 4.66 -3.13 11.86
N SER A 109 4.73 -2.33 12.94
CA SER A 109 3.54 -1.92 13.67
C SER A 109 3.75 -0.62 14.44
N LYS A 110 2.66 0.13 14.62
CA LYS A 110 2.60 1.32 15.47
C LYS A 110 3.06 1.04 16.90
N ARG A 111 2.69 -0.12 17.46
CA ARG A 111 3.07 -0.50 18.84
C ARG A 111 4.58 -0.58 19.04
N VAL A 112 5.32 -1.15 18.07
CA VAL A 112 6.79 -1.27 18.16
C VAL A 112 7.44 0.11 18.16
N ILE A 113 6.94 1.03 17.33
CA ILE A 113 7.45 2.40 17.23
C ILE A 113 7.22 3.16 18.53
N LEU A 114 5.97 3.17 19.01
CA LEU A 114 5.61 3.85 20.25
C LEU A 114 6.39 3.28 21.46
N PHE A 115 6.60 1.97 21.49
CA PHE A 115 7.40 1.34 22.54
C PHE A 115 8.87 1.77 22.48
N GLY A 116 9.45 1.85 21.28
CA GLY A 116 10.81 2.36 21.08
C GLY A 116 10.93 3.83 21.51
N TRP A 117 10.00 4.68 21.09
CA TRP A 117 9.99 6.09 21.48
C TRP A 117 9.80 6.28 22.99
N LYS A 118 8.94 5.47 23.62
CA LYS A 118 8.79 5.47 25.09
C LYS A 118 10.10 5.08 25.78
N LYS A 119 10.78 4.03 25.31
CA LYS A 119 12.10 3.63 25.85
C LYS A 119 13.17 4.69 25.69
N MET A 120 13.10 5.49 24.63
CA MET A 120 14.02 6.60 24.37
C MET A 120 13.57 7.92 25.02
N ASN A 121 12.49 7.93 25.82
CA ASN A 121 11.89 9.13 26.42
C ASN A 121 11.53 10.22 25.40
N ILE A 122 11.19 9.83 24.16
CA ILE A 122 10.78 10.76 23.10
C ILE A 122 9.29 11.09 23.22
N ILE A 123 8.48 10.17 23.76
CA ILE A 123 7.06 10.38 24.02
C ILE A 123 6.67 9.95 25.43
N CYS A 124 5.73 10.67 26.03
CA CYS A 124 5.01 10.25 27.22
C CYS A 124 3.61 9.80 26.78
N LEU A 125 3.29 8.53 27.03
CA LEU A 125 1.93 8.04 26.87
C LEU A 125 1.25 8.18 28.22
N ASP A 126 0.27 9.09 28.33
CA ASP A 126 -0.63 9.11 29.48
C ASP A 126 -1.36 7.77 29.53
N THR A 127 -1.06 7.00 30.58
CA THR A 127 -1.66 5.69 30.87
C THR A 127 -2.89 5.82 31.75
#